data_AF-A0AAE0B8C5-F1
#
_entry.id   AF-A0AAE0B8C5-F1
#
_cell.length_a   1.000
_cell.length_b   1.000
_cell.length_c   1.000
_cell.angle_alpha   90.00
_cell.angle_beta   90.00
_cell.angle_gamma   90.00
#
_symmetry.space_group_name_H-M   'P 1'
#
loop_
_entity.id
_entity.type
_entity.pdbx_description
1 polymer ?
#
loop_
_entity_poly.entity_id
_entity_poly.type
_entity_poly.pdbx_seq_one_letter_code
_entity_poly.pdbx_strand_id
1 'polypeptide(L)'
;MDRPTETCNPISTINHGVNFETFINGWLIRQQNLHDQLLQALNYPENIDHNDEGKQYQALIDQVLCHYQQYYEEKSIAARKDVLVFFSPPWFTAFERSFFWVGGFKPTFVFKLLDDSSVEDLTEEQEREVQQIKSETRREERALDDKMARIQKTLASPPL
;
A
#
# COMPACT_ATOMS: atom_id res chain seq x y z
N MET A 1 -9.38 22.84 -22.67
CA MET A 1 -8.70 21.69 -23.31
C MET A 1 -8.84 20.54 -22.35
N ASP A 2 -9.91 19.77 -22.49
CA ASP A 2 -10.15 18.59 -21.69
C ASP A 2 -9.14 17.51 -22.08
N ARG A 3 -8.37 17.05 -21.09
CA ARG A 3 -7.45 15.92 -21.24
C ARG A 3 -8.33 14.67 -21.43
N PRO A 4 -8.10 13.84 -22.46
CA PRO A 4 -8.87 12.60 -22.59
C PRO A 4 -8.59 11.75 -21.35
N THR A 5 -9.61 11.44 -20.56
CA THR A 5 -9.56 10.28 -19.67
C THR A 5 -9.52 9.06 -20.56
N GLU A 6 -8.32 8.67 -20.97
CA GLU A 6 -8.05 7.30 -21.37
C GLU A 6 -8.37 6.44 -20.16
N THR A 7 -9.59 5.93 -20.14
CA THR A 7 -10.01 4.89 -19.22
C THR A 7 -8.99 3.77 -19.36
N CYS A 8 -8.31 3.41 -18.28
CA CYS A 8 -7.47 2.22 -18.32
C CYS A 8 -8.34 1.08 -18.83
N ASN A 9 -8.06 0.58 -20.03
CA ASN A 9 -8.69 -0.64 -20.50
C ASN A 9 -8.00 -1.76 -19.73
N PRO A 10 -8.65 -2.35 -18.71
CA PRO A 10 -8.03 -3.44 -17.99
C PRO A 10 -7.82 -4.55 -19.03
N ILE A 11 -6.58 -5.02 -19.17
CA ILE A 11 -6.32 -6.27 -19.87
C ILE A 11 -7.29 -7.28 -19.24
N SER A 12 -8.21 -7.71 -20.08
CA SER A 12 -9.38 -8.53 -19.78
C SER A 12 -9.07 -9.60 -18.74
N THR A 13 -9.69 -9.50 -17.56
CA THR A 13 -10.66 -10.47 -17.01
C THR A 13 -11.10 -9.94 -15.64
N ILE A 14 -12.08 -9.02 -15.62
CA ILE A 14 -12.80 -8.73 -14.36
C ILE A 14 -13.73 -9.91 -14.10
N ASN A 15 -13.19 -10.97 -13.52
CA ASN A 15 -14.02 -12.00 -12.93
C ASN A 15 -14.57 -11.43 -11.62
N HIS A 16 -15.76 -10.86 -11.66
CA HIS A 16 -16.53 -10.35 -10.51
C HIS A 16 -16.93 -11.43 -9.48
N GLY A 17 -16.15 -12.51 -9.36
CA GLY A 17 -16.29 -13.59 -8.39
C GLY A 17 -14.96 -14.09 -7.82
N VAL A 18 -13.83 -13.42 -8.10
CA VAL A 18 -12.52 -13.80 -7.54
C VAL A 18 -12.42 -13.29 -6.10
N ASN A 19 -12.06 -14.16 -5.15
CA ASN A 19 -11.77 -13.78 -3.78
C ASN A 19 -10.63 -12.73 -3.76
N PHE A 20 -10.75 -11.69 -2.93
CA PHE A 20 -9.73 -10.65 -2.78
C PHE A 20 -8.33 -11.23 -2.51
N GLU A 21 -8.22 -12.36 -1.80
CA GLU A 21 -6.97 -13.09 -1.59
C GLU A 21 -6.33 -13.56 -2.91
N THR A 22 -7.11 -14.16 -3.80
CA THR A 22 -6.61 -14.60 -5.12
C THR A 22 -6.22 -13.39 -5.96
N PHE A 23 -7.01 -12.31 -5.90
CA PHE A 23 -6.69 -11.06 -6.58
C PHE A 23 -5.36 -10.47 -6.09
N ILE A 24 -5.18 -10.31 -4.77
CA ILE A 24 -3.99 -9.65 -4.21
C ILE A 24 -2.72 -10.45 -4.48
N ASN A 25 -2.78 -11.79 -4.44
CA ASN A 25 -1.65 -12.63 -4.79
C ASN A 25 -1.23 -12.44 -6.26
N GLY A 26 -2.19 -12.42 -7.18
CA GLY A 26 -1.91 -12.14 -8.59
C GLY A 26 -1.44 -10.69 -8.82
N TRP A 27 -1.98 -9.75 -8.05
CA TRP A 27 -1.59 -8.34 -8.09
C TRP A 27 -0.13 -8.16 -7.66
N LEU A 28 0.30 -8.77 -6.55
CA LEU A 28 1.69 -8.72 -6.06
C LEU A 28 2.71 -9.25 -7.07
N ILE A 29 2.37 -10.32 -7.80
CA ILE A 29 3.23 -10.86 -8.87
C ILE A 29 3.40 -9.85 -10.00
N ARG A 30 2.29 -9.22 -10.44
CA ARG A 30 2.34 -8.18 -11.49
C ARG A 30 3.09 -6.94 -11.02
N GLN A 31 2.93 -6.55 -9.75
CA GLN A 31 3.65 -5.44 -9.14
C GLN A 31 5.17 -5.67 -9.19
N GLN A 32 5.64 -6.89 -8.86
CA GLN A 32 7.05 -7.23 -8.98
C GLN A 32 7.55 -7.10 -10.43
N ASN A 33 6.77 -7.61 -11.39
CA ASN A 33 7.13 -7.53 -12.80
C ASN A 33 7.20 -6.07 -13.31
N LEU A 34 6.24 -5.22 -12.93
CA LEU A 34 6.28 -3.79 -13.26
C LEU A 34 7.48 -3.08 -12.62
N HIS A 35 7.81 -3.42 -11.38
CA HIS A 35 9.00 -2.91 -10.71
C HIS A 35 10.28 -3.30 -11.44
N ASP A 36 10.40 -4.56 -11.86
CA ASP A 36 11.56 -5.02 -12.63
C ASP A 36 11.67 -4.32 -14.00
N GLN A 37 10.54 -4.08 -14.67
CA GLN A 37 10.50 -3.30 -15.91
C GLN A 37 10.95 -1.85 -15.69
N LEU A 38 10.51 -1.19 -14.61
CA LEU A 38 10.96 0.16 -14.27
C LEU A 38 12.47 0.21 -14.02
N LEU A 39 13.01 -0.76 -13.28
CA LEU A 39 14.45 -0.86 -13.06
C LEU A 39 15.23 -1.10 -14.35
N GLN A 40 14.73 -1.93 -15.25
CA GLN A 40 15.37 -2.15 -16.55
C GLN A 40 15.37 -0.89 -17.39
N ALA A 41 14.25 -0.17 -17.44
CA ALA A 41 14.11 1.08 -18.18
C ALA A 41 15.08 2.16 -17.65
N LEU A 42 15.32 2.20 -16.33
CA LEU A 42 16.27 3.13 -15.70
C LEU A 42 17.74 2.75 -15.94
N ASN A 43 18.08 1.46 -15.84
CA ASN A 43 19.47 1.01 -15.86
C ASN A 43 20.01 0.72 -17.27
N TYR A 44 19.14 0.43 -18.23
CA TYR A 44 19.52 0.06 -19.60
C TYR A 44 18.72 0.88 -20.64
N PRO A 45 18.92 2.21 -20.69
CA PRO A 45 18.18 3.09 -21.60
C PRO A 45 18.47 2.81 -23.09
N GLU A 46 19.56 2.11 -23.39
CA GLU A 46 19.91 1.63 -24.75
C GLU A 46 18.94 0.56 -25.30
N ASN A 47 18.18 -0.11 -24.43
CA ASN A 47 17.12 -1.04 -24.84
C ASN A 47 15.83 -0.33 -25.25
N ILE A 48 15.76 0.99 -25.04
CA ILE A 48 14.62 1.82 -25.40
C ILE A 48 14.89 2.43 -26.77
N ASP A 49 13.93 2.28 -27.68
CA ASP A 49 13.99 2.93 -28.98
C ASP A 49 14.05 4.45 -28.77
N HIS A 50 15.18 5.06 -29.08
CA HIS A 50 15.42 6.50 -28.92
C HIS A 50 14.44 7.36 -29.71
N ASN A 51 13.80 6.84 -30.76
CA ASN A 51 12.74 7.57 -31.46
C ASN A 51 11.42 7.62 -30.69
N ASP A 52 11.23 6.74 -29.70
CA ASP A 52 9.96 6.60 -28.95
C ASP A 52 10.14 6.54 -27.43
N GLU A 53 11.32 6.91 -26.92
CA GLU A 53 11.70 6.81 -25.51
C GLU A 53 10.67 7.43 -24.56
N GLY A 54 10.23 8.66 -24.87
CA GLY A 54 9.22 9.35 -24.08
C GLY A 54 7.87 8.62 -24.05
N LYS A 55 7.47 7.95 -25.14
CA LYS A 55 6.21 7.18 -25.17
C LYS A 55 6.33 5.86 -24.44
N GLN A 56 7.49 5.21 -24.46
CA GLN A 56 7.71 3.95 -23.74
C GLN A 56 7.69 4.15 -22.22
N TYR A 57 8.37 5.20 -21.71
CA TYR A 57 8.28 5.53 -20.29
C TYR A 57 6.87 5.93 -19.89
N GLN A 58 6.19 6.73 -20.71
CA GLN A 58 4.81 7.11 -20.44
C GLN A 58 3.89 5.89 -20.37
N ALA A 59 4.01 4.96 -21.31
CA ALA A 59 3.23 3.72 -21.31
C ALA A 59 3.50 2.86 -20.06
N LEU A 60 4.74 2.79 -19.58
CA LEU A 60 5.08 2.05 -18.36
C LEU A 60 4.52 2.74 -17.11
N ILE A 61 4.58 4.06 -17.04
CA ILE A 61 3.96 4.85 -15.97
C ILE A 61 2.44 4.62 -15.96
N ASP A 62 1.79 4.68 -17.13
CA ASP A 62 0.35 4.48 -17.26
C ASP A 62 -0.08 3.07 -16.84
N GLN A 63 0.74 2.05 -17.16
CA GLN A 63 0.53 0.68 -16.68
C GLN A 63 0.61 0.58 -15.15
N VAL A 64 1.58 1.23 -14.52
CA VAL A 64 1.72 1.26 -13.06
C VAL A 64 0.54 1.97 -12.41
N LEU A 65 0.15 3.14 -12.93
CA LEU A 65 -0.99 3.89 -12.42
C LEU A 65 -2.28 3.08 -12.53
N CYS A 66 -2.51 2.43 -13.67
CA CYS A 66 -3.65 1.55 -13.84
C CYS A 66 -3.61 0.34 -12.88
N HIS A 67 -2.43 -0.25 -12.66
CA HIS A 67 -2.28 -1.36 -11.74
C HIS A 67 -2.70 -1.00 -10.31
N TYR A 68 -2.38 0.21 -9.85
CA TYR A 68 -2.85 0.73 -8.56
C TYR A 68 -4.34 1.08 -8.57
N GLN A 69 -4.87 1.62 -9.67
CA GLN A 69 -6.30 1.87 -9.79
C GLN A 69 -7.11 0.57 -9.60
N GLN A 70 -6.70 -0.52 -10.27
CA GLN A 70 -7.31 -1.84 -10.12
C GLN A 70 -7.28 -2.34 -8.67
N TYR A 71 -6.17 -2.13 -7.95
CA TYR A 71 -6.07 -2.49 -6.54
C TYR A 71 -7.13 -1.79 -5.69
N TYR A 72 -7.29 -0.48 -5.86
CA TYR A 72 -8.25 0.29 -5.06
C TYR A 72 -9.71 -0.04 -5.43
N GLU A 73 -9.99 -0.32 -6.70
CA GLU A 73 -11.32 -0.76 -7.15
C GLU A 73 -11.71 -2.10 -6.50
N GLU A 74 -10.86 -3.12 -6.60
CA GLU A 74 -11.10 -4.44 -6.02
C GLU A 74 -11.12 -4.40 -4.49
N LYS A 75 -10.24 -3.60 -3.86
CA LYS A 75 -10.26 -3.36 -2.42
C LYS A 75 -11.58 -2.75 -1.97
N SER A 76 -12.10 -1.79 -2.74
CA SER A 76 -13.38 -1.13 -2.45
C SER A 76 -14.55 -2.10 -2.58
N ILE A 77 -14.55 -2.98 -3.59
CA ILE A 77 -15.55 -4.04 -3.76
C ILE A 77 -15.52 -5.01 -2.58
N ALA A 78 -14.34 -5.50 -2.20
CA ALA A 78 -14.17 -6.42 -1.08
C ALA A 78 -14.62 -5.78 0.25
N ALA A 79 -14.24 -4.52 0.51
CA ALA A 79 -14.59 -3.82 1.75
C ALA A 79 -16.10 -3.57 1.87
N ARG A 80 -16.80 -3.31 0.74
CA ARG A 80 -18.27 -3.21 0.73
C ARG A 80 -18.96 -4.54 1.03
N LYS A 81 -18.33 -5.66 0.67
CA LYS A 81 -18.87 -7.01 0.93
C LYS A 81 -18.67 -7.43 2.38
N ASP A 82 -17.45 -7.25 2.89
CA ASP A 82 -17.10 -7.47 4.28
C ASP A 82 -15.87 -6.62 4.61
N VAL A 83 -16.02 -5.65 5.51
CA VAL A 83 -14.90 -4.79 5.92
C VAL A 83 -13.98 -5.50 6.91
N LEU A 84 -14.46 -6.52 7.65
CA LEU A 84 -13.72 -7.18 8.72
C LEU A 84 -12.53 -7.98 8.19
N VAL A 85 -12.59 -8.45 6.93
CA VAL A 85 -11.47 -9.13 6.27
C VAL A 85 -10.23 -8.24 6.17
N PHE A 86 -10.37 -6.91 6.20
CA PHE A 86 -9.22 -5.99 6.21
C PHE A 86 -8.65 -5.73 7.60
N PHE A 87 -9.38 -6.07 8.66
CA PHE A 87 -8.91 -6.02 10.06
C PHE A 87 -8.40 -7.38 10.54
N SER A 88 -8.65 -8.46 9.79
CA SER A 88 -8.10 -9.79 10.00
C SER A 88 -7.79 -10.45 8.66
N PRO A 89 -6.75 -9.98 7.93
CA PRO A 89 -6.48 -10.42 6.57
C PRO A 89 -6.06 -11.89 6.52
N PRO A 90 -6.84 -12.78 5.89
CA PRO A 90 -6.48 -14.20 5.75
C PRO A 90 -5.27 -14.40 4.84
N TRP A 91 -5.06 -13.48 3.88
CA TRP A 91 -3.97 -13.52 2.90
C TRP A 91 -2.61 -13.08 3.45
N PHE A 92 -2.51 -12.68 4.72
CA PHE A 92 -1.21 -12.38 5.33
C PHE A 92 -0.51 -13.66 5.78
N THR A 93 0.82 -13.66 5.76
CA THR A 93 1.64 -14.67 6.43
C THR A 93 1.58 -14.51 7.95
N ALA A 94 2.03 -15.53 8.71
CA ALA A 94 2.12 -15.42 10.17
C ALA A 94 3.06 -14.28 10.61
N PHE A 95 4.12 -14.03 9.83
CA PHE A 95 5.04 -12.93 10.05
C PHE A 95 4.38 -11.58 9.80
N GLU A 96 3.71 -11.37 8.66
CA GLU A 96 3.03 -10.09 8.38
C GLU A 96 1.93 -9.79 9.41
N ARG A 97 1.21 -10.82 9.87
CA ARG A 97 0.21 -10.67 10.95
C ARG A 97 0.81 -10.21 12.28
N SER A 98 2.06 -10.53 12.60
CA SER A 98 2.67 -10.12 13.87
C SER A 98 3.01 -8.62 13.91
N PHE A 99 3.13 -7.97 12.75
CA PHE A 99 3.34 -6.52 12.61
C PHE A 99 2.07 -5.76 12.22
N PHE A 100 0.97 -6.47 11.98
CA PHE A 100 -0.30 -5.88 11.63
C PHE A 100 -0.97 -5.23 12.87
N TRP A 101 -1.51 -4.04 12.67
CA TRP A 101 -2.15 -3.25 13.71
C TRP A 101 -3.65 -3.09 13.41
N VAL A 102 -4.14 -1.87 13.15
CA VAL A 102 -5.55 -1.62 12.87
C VAL A 102 -5.91 -1.96 11.43
N GLY A 103 -5.24 -1.34 10.46
CA GLY A 103 -5.50 -1.53 9.02
C GLY A 103 -4.24 -1.63 8.17
N GLY A 104 -3.09 -1.82 8.83
CA GLY A 104 -1.76 -1.80 8.23
C GLY A 104 -0.68 -1.95 9.32
N PHE A 105 0.53 -1.47 9.06
CA PHE A 105 1.59 -1.45 10.06
C PHE A 105 1.36 -0.33 11.10
N LYS A 106 1.94 -0.48 12.30
CA LYS A 106 1.92 0.58 13.33
C LYS A 106 2.91 1.70 12.96
N PRO A 107 2.48 2.95 12.71
CA PRO A 107 3.35 4.02 12.22
C PRO A 107 4.67 4.21 12.97
N THR A 108 4.68 3.98 14.29
CA THR A 108 5.87 4.08 15.13
C THR A 108 7.02 3.16 14.69
N PHE A 109 6.74 2.06 13.97
CA PHE A 109 7.78 1.21 13.41
C PHE A 109 8.70 1.95 12.42
N VAL A 110 8.20 2.95 11.69
CA VAL A 110 9.03 3.74 10.76
C VAL A 110 10.16 4.45 11.51
N PHE A 111 9.91 4.96 12.71
CA PHE A 111 10.98 5.60 13.49
C PHE A 111 12.02 4.61 14.01
N LYS A 112 11.70 3.31 14.15
CA LYS A 112 12.73 2.31 14.47
C LYS A 112 13.66 2.12 13.29
N LEU A 113 13.14 2.11 12.06
CA LEU A 113 14.00 2.14 10.88
C LEU A 113 14.87 3.40 10.87
N LEU A 114 14.35 4.57 11.26
CA LEU A 114 15.17 5.79 11.34
C LEU A 114 16.27 5.68 12.40
N ASP A 115 15.94 5.18 13.59
CA ASP A 115 16.90 4.97 14.68
C ASP A 115 17.99 3.92 14.29
N ASP A 116 17.61 2.89 13.52
CA ASP A 116 18.49 1.80 13.07
C ASP A 116 19.20 2.11 11.74
N SER A 117 18.72 3.11 10.98
CA SER A 117 19.29 3.53 9.69
C SER A 117 20.43 4.52 9.88
N SER A 118 21.39 4.45 8.96
CA SER A 118 22.55 5.34 8.88
C SER A 118 22.21 6.76 8.39
N VAL A 119 21.10 7.35 8.84
CA VAL A 119 20.85 8.79 8.62
C VAL A 119 21.78 9.55 9.57
N GLU A 120 23.05 9.61 9.20
CA GLU A 120 24.15 10.01 10.08
C GLU A 120 24.31 11.54 10.20
N ASP A 121 23.50 12.33 9.49
CA ASP A 121 23.70 13.78 9.36
C ASP A 121 22.42 14.59 9.66
N LEU A 122 21.63 14.21 10.66
CA LEU A 122 20.53 15.06 11.12
C LEU A 122 21.07 16.28 11.86
N THR A 123 20.58 17.47 11.51
CA THR A 123 20.81 18.65 12.34
C THR A 123 20.07 18.51 13.67
N GLU A 124 20.51 19.23 14.71
CA GLU A 124 19.82 19.25 16.01
C GLU A 124 18.33 19.65 15.88
N GLU A 125 18.02 20.53 14.92
CA GLU A 125 16.65 20.92 14.63
C GLU A 125 15.83 19.78 14.04
N GLN A 126 16.37 19.06 13.06
CA GLN A 126 15.71 17.91 12.45
C GLN A 126 15.52 16.77 13.46
N GLU A 127 16.53 16.51 14.30
CA GLU A 127 16.42 15.50 15.35
C GLU A 127 15.28 15.86 16.32
N ARG A 128 15.20 17.12 16.75
CA ARG A 128 14.12 17.61 17.61
C ARG A 128 12.75 17.45 16.95
N GLU A 129 12.61 17.80 15.67
CA GLU A 129 11.36 17.63 14.91
C GLU A 129 10.97 16.14 14.80
N VAL A 130 11.93 15.27 14.49
CA VAL A 130 11.69 13.82 14.45
C VAL A 130 11.22 13.31 15.82
N GLN A 131 11.85 13.73 16.92
CA GLN A 131 11.40 13.33 18.26
C GLN A 131 10.00 13.85 18.58
N GLN A 132 9.68 15.07 18.15
CA GLN A 132 8.33 15.62 18.31
C GLN A 132 7.30 14.77 17.55
N ILE A 133 7.51 14.55 16.24
CA ILE A 133 6.60 13.75 15.40
C ILE A 133 6.46 12.33 15.96
N LYS A 134 7.56 11.73 16.43
CA LYS A 134 7.56 10.40 17.07
C LYS A 134 6.71 10.38 18.34
N SER A 135 6.76 11.45 19.15
CA SER A 135 5.94 11.57 20.36
C SER A 135 4.45 11.77 20.05
N GLU A 136 4.14 12.58 19.05
CA GLU A 136 2.78 12.86 18.58
C GLU A 136 2.15 11.60 17.98
N THR A 137 2.91 10.90 17.12
CA THR A 137 2.49 9.62 16.53
C THR A 137 2.12 8.61 17.60
N ARG A 138 2.96 8.42 18.62
CA ARG A 138 2.66 7.50 19.74
C ARG A 138 1.40 7.89 20.51
N ARG A 139 1.11 9.19 20.65
CA ARG A 139 -0.09 9.66 21.34
C ARG A 139 -1.35 9.34 20.53
N GLU A 140 -1.33 9.62 19.23
CA GLU A 140 -2.45 9.28 18.34
C GLU A 140 -2.65 7.77 18.21
N GLU A 141 -1.56 6.99 18.15
CA GLU A 141 -1.64 5.53 18.16
C GLU A 141 -2.35 5.00 19.40
N ARG A 142 -2.00 5.48 20.60
CA ARG A 142 -2.69 5.10 21.84
C ARG A 142 -4.18 5.42 21.79
N ALA A 143 -4.53 6.60 21.27
CA ALA A 143 -5.93 6.99 21.12
C ALA A 143 -6.69 6.06 20.16
N LEU A 144 -6.04 5.58 19.09
CA LEU A 144 -6.65 4.61 18.17
C LEU A 144 -6.75 3.21 18.78
N ASP A 145 -5.72 2.76 19.51
CA ASP A 145 -5.71 1.50 20.27
C ASP A 145 -6.92 1.44 21.23
N ASP A 146 -7.13 2.51 22.01
CA ASP A 146 -8.25 2.60 22.96
C ASP A 146 -9.61 2.55 22.26
N LYS A 147 -9.75 3.21 21.11
CA LYS A 147 -10.99 3.19 20.32
C LYS A 147 -11.25 1.81 19.75
N MET A 148 -10.23 1.14 19.20
CA MET A 148 -10.36 -0.20 18.65
C MET A 148 -10.75 -1.21 19.72
N ALA A 149 -10.13 -1.14 20.91
CA ALA A 149 -10.47 -1.99 22.04
C ALA A 149 -11.94 -1.84 22.47
N ARG A 150 -12.49 -0.61 22.44
CA ARG A 150 -13.91 -0.36 22.73
C ARG A 150 -14.82 -1.01 21.69
N ILE A 151 -14.50 -0.87 20.39
CA ILE A 151 -15.27 -1.50 19.31
C ILE A 151 -15.28 -3.02 19.47
N GLN A 152 -14.11 -3.62 19.68
CA GLN A 152 -13.99 -5.07 19.87
C GLN A 152 -14.79 -5.56 21.09
N LYS A 153 -14.76 -4.82 22.21
CA LYS A 153 -15.56 -5.16 23.39
C LYS A 153 -17.06 -5.11 23.11
N THR A 154 -17.53 -4.10 22.37
CA THR A 154 -18.94 -4.01 21.97
C THR A 154 -19.36 -5.17 21.08
N LEU A 155 -18.51 -5.58 20.12
CA LEU A 155 -18.79 -6.70 19.22
C LEU A 155 -18.75 -8.07 19.93
N ALA A 156 -17.91 -8.23 20.95
CA ALA A 156 -17.78 -9.48 21.71
C ALA A 156 -18.84 -9.65 22.83
N SER A 157 -19.70 -8.65 23.04
CA SER A 157 -20.74 -8.72 24.08
C SER A 157 -21.89 -9.63 23.62
N PRO A 158 -22.46 -10.49 24.50
CA PRO A 158 -23.59 -11.34 24.14
C PRO A 158 -24.80 -10.54 23.64
N PRO A 159 -25.59 -11.06 22.68
CA PRO A 159 -26.85 -10.44 22.32
C PRO A 159 -27.77 -10.37 23.54
N LEU A 160 -28.47 -9.24 23.71
CA LEU A 160 -29.52 -9.05 24.72
C LEU A 160 -30.73 -9.95 24.44
#